data_AF-A0A1Y3M6N2-F1
#
_entry.id   AF-A0A1Y3M6N2-F1
#
_cell.length_a   1.000
_cell.length_b   1.000
_cell.length_c   1.000
_cell.angle_alpha   90.00
_cell.angle_beta   90.00
_cell.angle_gamma   90.00
#
_symmetry.space_group_name_H-M   'P 1'
#
loop_
_entity.id
_entity.type
_entity.pdbx_description
1 polymer ?
#
loop_
_entity_poly.entity_id
_entity_poly.type
_entity_poly.pdbx_seq_one_letter_code
_entity_poly.pdbx_strand_id
1 'polypeptide(L)'
;MKNKIIKGFLITSIVTGASIPINTLATPIVQAETQQENTDISSSLRKLGAQSKLIQTYIDQALMSPNVQLAEVPSLNTNQDLIKKDMNEWSTELYPKLILLNAKSKGFVTKFNSYYPTLKAFVDTKEDKEGFLDRLEVLQDMAMTNQDNVQRQINELTDLKLQLDTKLKDLDTDVTKAQVALSSDGTGKIDQLKNELLNTQKSIQNDLQQIALLPGALNEQGFVIFKEVYNLSKDIIEPAAQTAVAAYNKGKEINNSILEAEKKAEQEATEKGKSALEIESAKKAAREEIEKSKQAEIAAAAVTKTKEYDLTKVIDPEKIKKTYSAFAEVNKLTAEQRAHLADLETQNQKFYDLTKNLKIADLQKSMLLRMQNDLHTFANQVDVELDLMKRYKEDLNLIKNNITKLSTNVDTTDQQ
;
A
#
# COMPACT_ATOMS: atom_id res chain seq x y z
N MET A 1 21.75 46.99 29.55
CA MET A 1 20.55 46.76 30.38
C MET A 1 19.32 47.26 29.64
N LYS A 2 18.36 46.36 29.46
CA LYS A 2 16.92 46.51 29.16
C LYS A 2 16.45 47.77 28.41
N ASN A 3 15.88 47.55 27.21
CA ASN A 3 14.58 48.12 26.87
C ASN A 3 13.84 47.29 25.81
N LYS A 4 12.56 47.06 26.11
CA LYS A 4 11.55 46.34 25.31
C LYS A 4 11.19 47.12 24.05
N ILE A 5 11.04 46.46 22.91
CA ILE A 5 10.11 46.89 21.86
C ILE A 5 9.40 45.64 21.29
N ILE A 6 8.09 45.61 21.51
CA ILE A 6 7.12 44.71 20.89
C ILE A 6 6.89 45.20 19.45
N LYS A 7 7.08 44.32 18.47
CA LYS A 7 6.51 44.38 17.11
C LYS A 7 6.14 42.92 16.80
N GLY A 8 4.88 42.49 16.73
CA GLY A 8 3.76 43.13 16.07
C GLY A 8 3.76 42.73 14.59
N PHE A 9 3.64 41.43 14.29
CA PHE A 9 3.43 40.95 12.93
C PHE A 9 1.92 40.89 12.65
N LEU A 10 1.44 41.91 11.93
CA LEU A 10 0.17 41.92 11.23
C LEU A 10 0.27 40.96 10.04
N ILE A 11 -0.46 39.84 10.08
CA ILE A 11 -0.80 39.09 8.86
C ILE A 11 -2.15 39.63 8.39
N THR A 12 -2.09 40.51 7.41
CA THR A 12 -3.24 41.01 6.65
C THR A 12 -3.92 39.86 5.89
N SER A 13 -5.11 39.49 6.39
CA SER A 13 -6.37 39.37 5.63
C SER A 13 -6.29 39.06 4.13
N ILE A 14 -6.69 37.84 3.75
CA ILE A 14 -7.41 37.59 2.48
C ILE A 14 -8.89 37.41 2.85
N VAL A 15 -9.70 38.37 2.42
CA VAL A 15 -11.15 38.44 2.64
C VAL A 15 -11.85 37.99 1.36
N THR A 16 -12.71 36.97 1.53
CA THR A 16 -13.93 36.60 0.77
C THR A 16 -13.87 36.25 -0.71
N GLY A 17 -14.46 35.10 -1.06
CA GLY A 17 -14.90 34.86 -2.43
C GLY A 17 -15.45 33.47 -2.81
N ALA A 18 -16.02 32.66 -1.90
CA ALA A 18 -17.04 31.64 -2.20
C ALA A 18 -17.42 30.91 -0.91
N SER A 19 -18.54 31.30 -0.31
CA SER A 19 -19.17 30.59 0.79
C SER A 19 -19.70 29.23 0.31
N ILE A 20 -18.88 28.19 0.47
CA ILE A 20 -19.38 26.81 0.55
C ILE A 20 -19.80 26.62 2.01
N PRO A 21 -21.06 26.25 2.30
CA PRO A 21 -21.50 26.06 3.67
C PRO A 21 -20.68 24.93 4.30
N ILE A 22 -19.84 25.29 5.27
CA ILE A 22 -19.26 24.36 6.22
C ILE A 22 -20.44 23.85 7.04
N ASN A 23 -20.97 22.67 6.69
CA ASN A 23 -21.88 21.95 7.56
C ASN A 23 -21.08 21.48 8.79
N THR A 24 -20.97 22.37 9.79
CA THR A 24 -20.71 21.99 11.17
C THR A 24 -21.93 21.22 11.69
N LEU A 25 -22.02 19.94 11.33
CA LEU A 25 -22.87 18.97 12.03
C LEU A 25 -21.99 18.19 13.01
N ALA A 26 -21.48 18.90 14.02
CA ALA A 26 -21.13 18.26 15.28
C ALA A 26 -22.37 18.35 16.17
N THR A 27 -23.35 17.49 15.92
CA THR A 27 -24.35 17.19 16.95
C THR A 27 -23.60 16.57 18.12
N PRO A 28 -23.79 17.06 19.36
CA PRO A 28 -23.19 16.43 20.52
C PRO A 28 -23.75 15.01 20.61
N ILE A 29 -22.85 14.02 20.61
CA ILE A 29 -23.20 12.65 20.94
C ILE A 29 -23.53 12.68 22.43
N VAL A 30 -24.83 12.71 22.76
CA VAL A 30 -25.27 12.40 24.12
C VAL A 30 -24.89 10.93 24.34
N GLN A 31 -23.84 10.71 25.13
CA GLN A 31 -23.45 9.38 25.58
C GLN A 31 -24.57 8.92 26.51
N ALA A 32 -25.43 8.01 26.03
CA ALA A 32 -26.42 7.38 26.88
C ALA A 32 -25.67 6.52 27.90
N GLU A 33 -25.61 6.97 29.14
CA GLU A 33 -25.23 6.13 30.28
C GLU A 33 -26.32 5.08 30.46
N THR A 34 -26.07 3.84 30.06
CA THR A 34 -26.88 2.70 30.46
C THR A 34 -25.99 1.49 30.73
N GLN A 35 -26.36 0.77 31.79
CA GLN A 35 -25.69 -0.41 32.31
C GLN A 35 -25.36 -1.44 31.21
N GLN A 36 -24.17 -1.99 31.37
CA GLN A 36 -23.39 -2.73 30.41
C GLN A 36 -23.83 -4.20 30.32
N GLU A 37 -24.83 -4.52 29.50
CA GLU A 37 -24.75 -5.75 28.69
C GLU A 37 -24.13 -5.35 27.35
N ASN A 38 -22.79 -5.35 27.33
CA ASN A 38 -21.97 -5.02 26.16
C ASN A 38 -22.29 -5.99 25.01
N THR A 39 -23.21 -5.63 24.12
CA THR A 39 -23.07 -6.07 22.72
C THR A 39 -21.91 -5.26 22.16
N ASP A 40 -20.68 -5.73 22.38
CA ASP A 40 -19.45 -5.02 22.03
C ASP A 40 -19.29 -5.01 20.50
N ILE A 41 -19.84 -3.98 19.85
CA ILE A 41 -19.64 -3.75 18.42
C ILE A 41 -18.16 -3.47 18.18
N SER A 42 -17.54 -4.25 17.31
CA SER A 42 -16.10 -4.18 17.11
C SER A 42 -15.67 -2.84 16.49
N SER A 43 -14.39 -2.48 16.66
CA SER A 43 -13.78 -1.31 16.00
C SER A 43 -13.47 -1.51 14.51
N SER A 44 -14.04 -2.55 13.86
CA SER A 44 -13.68 -2.98 12.51
C SER A 44 -13.97 -1.92 11.45
N LEU A 45 -15.14 -1.26 11.48
CA LEU A 45 -15.47 -0.20 10.51
C LEU A 45 -14.47 0.98 10.56
N ARG A 46 -14.05 1.37 11.77
CA ARG A 46 -13.02 2.40 11.94
C ARG A 46 -11.69 1.94 11.33
N LYS A 47 -11.28 0.70 11.62
CA LYS A 47 -10.04 0.12 11.11
C LYS A 47 -10.06 -0.02 9.59
N LEU A 48 -11.18 -0.38 8.97
CA LEU A 48 -11.36 -0.42 7.50
C LEU A 48 -11.09 0.95 6.85
N GLY A 49 -11.60 2.02 7.46
CA GLY A 49 -11.34 3.38 6.98
C GLY A 49 -9.84 3.76 6.99
N ALA A 50 -9.09 3.31 8.00
CA ALA A 50 -7.65 3.54 8.07
C ALA A 50 -6.87 2.61 7.12
N GLN A 51 -7.22 1.33 7.13
CA GLN A 51 -6.63 0.27 6.32
C GLN A 51 -6.71 0.59 4.83
N SER A 52 -7.86 1.06 4.35
CA SER A 52 -8.05 1.41 2.95
C SER A 52 -7.18 2.58 2.49
N LYS A 53 -6.99 3.61 3.32
CA LYS A 53 -6.03 4.69 3.03
C LYS A 53 -4.59 4.19 2.98
N LEU A 54 -4.23 3.25 3.87
CA LEU A 54 -2.93 2.62 3.89
C LEU A 54 -2.69 1.79 2.61
N ILE A 55 -3.66 0.97 2.19
CA ILE A 55 -3.59 0.19 0.95
C ILE A 55 -3.43 1.12 -0.26
N GLN A 56 -4.24 2.18 -0.35
CA GLN A 56 -4.11 3.16 -1.44
C GLN A 56 -2.70 3.78 -1.48
N THR A 57 -2.13 4.11 -0.31
CA THR A 57 -0.75 4.64 -0.23
C THR A 57 0.29 3.63 -0.73
N TYR A 58 0.13 2.35 -0.40
CA TYR A 58 0.98 1.27 -0.96
C TYR A 58 0.86 1.17 -2.48
N ILE A 59 -0.36 1.21 -3.00
CA ILE A 59 -0.64 1.13 -4.45
C ILE A 59 -0.01 2.31 -5.17
N ASP A 60 -0.24 3.54 -4.69
CA ASP A 60 0.30 4.76 -5.31
C ASP A 60 1.83 4.66 -5.47
N GLN A 61 2.52 4.21 -4.41
CA GLN A 61 3.98 4.05 -4.43
C GLN A 61 4.45 2.90 -5.35
N ALA A 62 3.74 1.77 -5.34
CA ALA A 62 4.07 0.62 -6.17
C ALA A 62 3.89 0.93 -7.67
N LEU A 63 2.83 1.68 -8.03
CA LEU A 63 2.54 2.09 -9.40
C LEU A 63 3.52 3.16 -9.91
N MET A 64 4.01 4.04 -9.05
CA MET A 64 5.07 5.01 -9.42
C MET A 64 6.43 4.35 -9.71
N SER A 65 6.70 3.18 -9.13
CA SER A 65 7.99 2.51 -9.28
C SER A 65 8.04 1.76 -10.61
N PRO A 66 9.07 1.91 -11.46
CA PRO A 66 9.17 1.16 -12.70
C PRO A 66 9.31 -0.34 -12.44
N ASN A 67 8.93 -1.17 -13.42
CA ASN A 67 9.12 -2.61 -13.29
C ASN A 67 10.60 -2.98 -13.33
N VAL A 68 10.93 -4.05 -12.59
CA VAL A 68 12.26 -4.63 -12.65
C VAL A 68 12.42 -5.34 -13.99
N GLN A 69 13.35 -4.86 -14.80
CA GLN A 69 13.69 -5.44 -16.09
C GLN A 69 14.88 -6.38 -15.93
N LEU A 70 14.73 -7.64 -16.37
CA LEU A 70 15.82 -8.62 -16.43
C LEU A 70 15.64 -9.47 -17.70
N ALA A 71 16.62 -9.42 -18.60
CA ALA A 71 16.55 -10.10 -19.89
C ALA A 71 16.53 -11.62 -19.74
N GLU A 72 17.15 -12.14 -18.67
CA GLU A 72 17.22 -13.56 -18.35
C GLU A 72 15.89 -14.13 -17.86
N VAL A 73 15.01 -13.28 -17.32
CA VAL A 73 13.68 -13.69 -16.80
C VAL A 73 12.60 -12.70 -17.26
N PRO A 74 12.23 -12.68 -18.55
CA PRO A 74 11.24 -11.74 -19.07
C PRO A 74 9.85 -11.86 -18.41
N SER A 75 9.48 -13.07 -17.97
CA SER A 75 8.20 -13.32 -17.29
C SER A 75 8.05 -12.57 -15.96
N LEU A 76 9.16 -12.18 -15.31
CA LEU A 76 9.16 -11.35 -14.12
C LEU A 76 8.41 -10.03 -14.36
N ASN A 77 8.70 -9.39 -15.50
CA ASN A 77 8.08 -8.13 -15.89
C ASN A 77 6.57 -8.32 -16.12
N THR A 78 6.19 -9.36 -16.86
CA THR A 78 4.78 -9.71 -17.12
C THR A 78 4.01 -9.94 -15.82
N ASN A 79 4.56 -10.73 -14.90
CA ASN A 79 3.90 -11.03 -13.62
C ASN A 79 3.78 -9.79 -12.72
N GLN A 80 4.81 -8.93 -12.71
CA GLN A 80 4.75 -7.65 -12.01
C GLN A 80 3.65 -6.73 -12.59
N ASP A 81 3.52 -6.65 -13.91
CA ASP A 81 2.47 -5.87 -14.57
C ASP A 81 1.07 -6.37 -14.26
N LEU A 82 0.86 -7.69 -14.26
CA LEU A 82 -0.42 -8.29 -13.93
C LEU A 82 -0.84 -7.96 -12.49
N ILE A 83 0.08 -8.05 -11.52
CA ILE A 83 -0.22 -7.72 -10.12
C ILE A 83 -0.48 -6.21 -9.97
N LYS A 84 0.25 -5.35 -10.68
CA LYS A 84 -0.01 -3.90 -10.68
C LYS A 84 -1.37 -3.55 -11.30
N LYS A 85 -1.84 -4.33 -12.28
CA LYS A 85 -3.20 -4.20 -12.81
C LYS A 85 -4.24 -4.53 -11.74
N ASP A 86 -4.03 -5.59 -10.97
CA ASP A 86 -4.91 -5.96 -9.86
C ASP A 86 -4.91 -4.90 -8.74
N MET A 87 -3.74 -4.29 -8.44
CA MET A 87 -3.65 -3.13 -7.55
C MET A 87 -4.49 -1.97 -8.05
N ASN A 88 -4.42 -1.67 -9.34
CA ASN A 88 -5.23 -0.62 -9.95
C ASN A 88 -6.72 -0.96 -9.91
N GLU A 89 -7.11 -2.22 -10.16
CA GLU A 89 -8.50 -2.68 -10.00
C GLU A 89 -9.00 -2.48 -8.57
N TRP A 90 -8.22 -2.84 -7.55
CA TRP A 90 -8.58 -2.56 -6.16
C TRP A 90 -8.82 -1.05 -5.95
N SER A 91 -7.92 -0.21 -6.47
CA SER A 91 -7.97 1.25 -6.30
C SER A 91 -9.17 1.90 -7.01
N THR A 92 -9.50 1.46 -8.22
CA THR A 92 -10.55 2.09 -9.03
C THR A 92 -11.93 1.49 -8.82
N GLU A 93 -12.02 0.20 -8.47
CA GLU A 93 -13.30 -0.52 -8.38
C GLU A 93 -13.69 -0.85 -6.92
N LEU A 94 -12.75 -1.34 -6.11
CA LEU A 94 -13.07 -1.84 -4.76
C LEU A 94 -12.99 -0.74 -3.69
N TYR A 95 -12.01 0.15 -3.78
CA TYR A 95 -11.84 1.25 -2.84
C TYR A 95 -13.06 2.20 -2.79
N PRO A 96 -13.67 2.62 -3.92
CA PRO A 96 -14.90 3.42 -3.88
C PRO A 96 -16.08 2.71 -3.21
N LYS A 97 -16.16 1.37 -3.33
CA LYS A 97 -17.21 0.58 -2.66
C LYS A 97 -17.06 0.61 -1.13
N LEU A 98 -15.82 0.63 -0.60
CA LEU A 98 -15.58 0.85 0.84
C LEU A 98 -16.05 2.24 1.30
N ILE A 99 -15.81 3.28 0.50
CA ILE A 99 -16.25 4.64 0.80
C ILE A 99 -17.78 4.69 0.87
N LEU A 100 -18.46 4.06 -0.10
CA LEU A 100 -19.91 3.94 -0.12
C LEU A 100 -20.42 3.16 1.09
N LEU A 101 -19.76 2.07 1.47
CA LEU A 101 -20.11 1.30 2.67
C LEU A 101 -20.08 2.18 3.92
N ASN A 102 -18.99 2.92 4.14
CA ASN A 102 -18.86 3.84 5.26
C ASN A 102 -19.95 4.94 5.24
N ALA A 103 -20.28 5.48 4.07
CA ALA A 103 -21.36 6.45 3.93
C ALA A 103 -22.72 5.86 4.34
N LYS A 104 -23.02 4.61 3.94
CA LYS A 104 -24.23 3.89 4.33
C LYS A 104 -24.29 3.59 5.83
N SER A 105 -23.16 3.26 6.45
CA SER A 105 -23.07 3.08 7.91
C SER A 105 -23.37 4.38 8.66
N LYS A 106 -22.86 5.53 8.19
CA LYS A 106 -23.21 6.84 8.73
C LYS A 106 -24.70 7.16 8.56
N GLY A 107 -25.27 6.79 7.41
CA GLY A 107 -26.70 6.90 7.15
C GLY A 107 -27.54 6.13 8.16
N PHE A 108 -27.17 4.88 8.46
CA PHE A 108 -27.81 4.07 9.50
C PHE A 108 -27.77 4.76 10.87
N VAL A 109 -26.59 5.21 11.31
CA VAL A 109 -26.44 5.88 12.62
C VAL A 109 -27.29 7.15 12.69
N THR A 110 -27.31 7.95 11.62
CA THR A 110 -28.12 9.18 11.54
C THR A 110 -29.62 8.85 11.67
N LYS A 111 -30.07 7.80 10.97
CA LYS A 111 -31.46 7.35 11.03
C LYS A 111 -31.82 6.81 12.42
N PHE A 112 -30.96 5.97 13.01
CA PHE A 112 -31.13 5.47 14.37
C PHE A 112 -31.25 6.61 15.38
N ASN A 113 -30.33 7.58 15.35
CA ASN A 113 -30.36 8.73 16.26
C ASN A 113 -31.64 9.57 16.08
N SER A 114 -32.16 9.69 14.85
CA SER A 114 -33.42 10.40 14.59
C SER A 114 -34.64 9.67 15.17
N TYR A 115 -34.61 8.33 15.21
CA TYR A 115 -35.70 7.50 15.72
C TYR A 115 -35.58 7.24 17.23
N TYR A 116 -34.39 7.34 17.80
CA TYR A 116 -34.11 6.99 19.19
C TYR A 116 -35.06 7.66 20.21
N PRO A 117 -35.37 8.97 20.14
CA PRO A 117 -36.30 9.59 21.09
C PRO A 117 -37.69 8.94 21.08
N THR A 118 -38.23 8.62 19.90
CA THR A 118 -39.56 8.00 19.78
C THR A 118 -39.53 6.51 20.14
N LEU A 119 -38.47 5.80 19.76
CA LEU A 119 -38.26 4.40 20.18
C LEU A 119 -38.18 4.30 21.72
N LYS A 120 -37.48 5.24 22.36
CA LYS A 120 -37.38 5.31 23.83
C LYS A 120 -38.72 5.67 24.47
N ALA A 121 -39.46 6.62 23.89
CA ALA A 121 -40.79 6.99 24.39
C ALA A 121 -41.77 5.81 24.39
N PHE A 122 -41.76 4.97 23.34
CA PHE A 122 -42.54 3.73 23.33
C PHE A 122 -42.15 2.78 24.47
N VAL A 123 -40.84 2.61 24.72
CA VAL A 123 -40.38 1.74 25.82
C VAL A 123 -40.91 2.22 27.18
N ASP A 124 -40.99 3.54 27.37
CA ASP A 124 -41.40 4.16 28.65
C ASP A 124 -42.93 4.21 28.83
N THR A 125 -43.68 4.43 27.75
CA THR A 125 -45.12 4.72 27.81
C THR A 125 -45.99 3.60 27.27
N LYS A 126 -45.42 2.73 26.42
CA LYS A 126 -46.12 1.72 25.61
C LYS A 126 -47.15 2.30 24.62
N GLU A 127 -47.09 3.60 24.36
CA GLU A 127 -47.92 4.29 23.37
C GLU A 127 -47.25 4.28 21.98
N ASP A 128 -48.04 4.17 20.90
CA ASP A 128 -47.57 4.10 19.49
C ASP A 128 -46.84 2.78 19.12
N LYS A 129 -47.48 1.63 19.38
CA LYS A 129 -46.93 0.31 19.00
C LYS A 129 -46.64 0.17 17.51
N GLU A 130 -47.57 0.61 16.65
CA GLU A 130 -47.40 0.53 15.20
C GLU A 130 -46.20 1.36 14.75
N GLY A 131 -46.11 2.63 15.18
CA GLY A 131 -44.97 3.46 14.85
C GLY A 131 -43.65 2.94 15.44
N PHE A 132 -43.66 2.25 16.58
CA PHE A 132 -42.46 1.58 17.10
C PHE A 132 -41.99 0.49 16.13
N LEU A 133 -42.90 -0.39 15.71
CA LEU A 133 -42.61 -1.48 14.78
C LEU A 133 -42.13 -0.97 13.41
N ASP A 134 -42.81 0.02 12.83
CA ASP A 134 -42.43 0.62 11.54
C ASP A 134 -41.01 1.20 11.57
N ARG A 135 -40.65 1.86 12.68
CA ARG A 135 -39.30 2.44 12.84
C ARG A 135 -38.23 1.36 12.99
N LEU A 136 -38.54 0.27 13.69
CA LEU A 136 -37.64 -0.87 13.79
C LEU A 136 -37.48 -1.61 12.46
N GLU A 137 -38.55 -1.79 11.69
CA GLU A 137 -38.51 -2.40 10.36
C GLU A 137 -37.57 -1.61 9.43
N VAL A 138 -37.70 -0.28 9.36
CA VAL A 138 -36.80 0.56 8.57
C VAL A 138 -35.34 0.41 8.99
N LEU A 139 -35.06 0.34 10.30
CA LEU A 139 -33.69 0.14 10.79
C LEU A 139 -33.17 -1.27 10.44
N GLN A 140 -34.03 -2.29 10.54
CA GLN A 140 -33.70 -3.67 10.18
C GLN A 140 -33.34 -3.78 8.70
N ASP A 141 -34.16 -3.19 7.82
CA ASP A 141 -33.93 -3.17 6.37
C ASP A 141 -32.61 -2.50 6.00
N MET A 142 -32.27 -1.40 6.67
CA MET A 142 -30.98 -0.72 6.48
C MET A 142 -29.81 -1.60 6.94
N ALA A 143 -29.94 -2.29 8.09
CA ALA A 143 -28.91 -3.21 8.58
C ALA A 143 -28.72 -4.41 7.64
N MET A 144 -29.81 -4.99 7.13
CA MET A 144 -29.80 -6.06 6.13
C MET A 144 -29.14 -5.62 4.83
N THR A 145 -29.58 -4.49 4.28
CA THR A 145 -29.00 -3.91 3.06
C THR A 145 -27.51 -3.66 3.21
N ASN A 146 -27.07 -3.15 4.37
CA ASN A 146 -25.64 -2.94 4.65
C ASN A 146 -24.89 -4.27 4.75
N GLN A 147 -25.44 -5.27 5.42
CA GLN A 147 -24.86 -6.61 5.52
C GLN A 147 -24.68 -7.25 4.14
N ASP A 148 -25.65 -7.12 3.24
CA ASP A 148 -25.58 -7.62 1.86
C ASP A 148 -24.49 -6.90 1.06
N ASN A 149 -24.34 -5.58 1.24
CA ASN A 149 -23.25 -4.82 0.62
C ASN A 149 -21.88 -5.30 1.10
N VAL A 150 -21.72 -5.51 2.41
CA VAL A 150 -20.48 -6.06 2.98
C VAL A 150 -20.20 -7.45 2.42
N GLN A 151 -21.20 -8.33 2.33
CA GLN A 151 -21.02 -9.67 1.77
C GLN A 151 -20.59 -9.64 0.31
N ARG A 152 -21.21 -8.80 -0.53
CA ARG A 152 -20.79 -8.65 -1.93
C ARG A 152 -19.34 -8.22 -2.04
N GLN A 153 -18.92 -7.26 -1.23
CA GLN A 153 -17.54 -6.79 -1.24
C GLN A 153 -16.55 -7.83 -0.69
N ILE A 154 -16.93 -8.63 0.31
CA ILE A 154 -16.13 -9.78 0.75
C ILE A 154 -15.91 -10.76 -0.40
N ASN A 155 -16.94 -11.04 -1.20
CA ASN A 155 -16.80 -11.96 -2.35
C ASN A 155 -15.81 -11.40 -3.39
N GLU A 156 -15.97 -10.12 -3.78
CA GLU A 156 -15.06 -9.47 -4.75
C GLU A 156 -13.61 -9.44 -4.25
N LEU A 157 -13.38 -9.11 -2.97
CA LEU A 157 -12.05 -9.14 -2.37
C LEU A 157 -11.47 -10.56 -2.29
N THR A 158 -12.32 -11.57 -2.07
CA THR A 158 -11.90 -12.98 -2.05
C THR A 158 -11.46 -13.43 -3.44
N ASP A 159 -12.21 -13.06 -4.47
CA ASP A 159 -11.88 -13.36 -5.86
C ASP A 159 -10.57 -12.67 -6.28
N LEU A 160 -10.41 -11.38 -5.96
CA LEU A 160 -9.17 -10.65 -6.17
C LEU A 160 -8.00 -11.36 -5.48
N LYS A 161 -8.18 -11.78 -4.22
CA LYS A 161 -7.12 -12.45 -3.46
C LYS A 161 -6.69 -13.77 -4.07
N LEU A 162 -7.63 -14.60 -4.51
CA LEU A 162 -7.33 -15.87 -5.19
C LEU A 162 -6.50 -15.66 -6.46
N GLN A 163 -6.81 -14.61 -7.23
CA GLN A 163 -6.02 -14.26 -8.41
C GLN A 163 -4.63 -13.75 -8.05
N LEU A 164 -4.54 -12.87 -7.05
CA LEU A 164 -3.27 -12.33 -6.55
C LEU A 164 -2.35 -13.44 -6.05
N ASP A 165 -2.85 -14.40 -5.28
CA ASP A 165 -2.05 -15.50 -4.73
C ASP A 165 -1.44 -16.37 -5.84
N THR A 166 -2.20 -16.59 -6.92
CA THR A 166 -1.70 -17.32 -8.09
C THR A 166 -0.57 -16.54 -8.77
N LYS A 167 -0.78 -15.25 -9.05
CA LYS A 167 0.20 -14.38 -9.72
C LYS A 167 1.46 -14.18 -8.86
N LEU A 168 1.31 -14.09 -7.53
CA LEU A 168 2.44 -13.98 -6.60
C LEU A 168 3.30 -15.26 -6.57
N LYS A 169 2.69 -16.44 -6.68
CA LYS A 169 3.44 -17.70 -6.78
C LYS A 169 4.28 -17.76 -8.06
N ASP A 170 3.72 -17.30 -9.18
CA ASP A 170 4.45 -17.20 -10.45
C ASP A 170 5.57 -16.17 -10.37
N LEU A 171 5.30 -15.01 -9.77
CA LEU A 171 6.31 -13.99 -9.47
C LEU A 171 7.44 -14.55 -8.59
N ASP A 172 7.13 -15.28 -7.51
CA ASP A 172 8.14 -15.83 -6.59
C ASP A 172 9.05 -16.86 -7.29
N THR A 173 8.47 -17.63 -8.21
CA THR A 173 9.22 -18.55 -9.08
C THR A 173 10.20 -17.77 -9.97
N ASP A 174 9.75 -16.67 -10.56
CA ASP A 174 10.58 -15.81 -11.41
C ASP A 174 11.64 -15.04 -10.61
N VAL A 175 11.31 -14.56 -9.41
CA VAL A 175 12.26 -13.96 -8.47
C VAL A 175 13.38 -14.95 -8.13
N THR A 176 13.03 -16.22 -7.90
CA THR A 176 14.03 -17.27 -7.60
C THR A 176 14.97 -17.48 -8.80
N LYS A 177 14.43 -17.58 -10.02
CA LYS A 177 15.25 -17.69 -11.24
C LYS A 177 16.15 -16.46 -11.43
N ALA A 178 15.59 -15.27 -11.22
CA ALA A 178 16.30 -14.01 -11.35
C ALA A 178 17.44 -13.89 -10.33
N GLN A 179 17.22 -14.33 -9.08
CA GLN A 179 18.27 -14.38 -8.07
C GLN A 179 19.43 -15.29 -8.51
N VAL A 180 19.13 -16.47 -9.05
CA VAL A 180 20.14 -17.39 -9.59
C VAL A 180 20.91 -16.76 -10.75
N ALA A 181 20.21 -16.13 -11.70
CA ALA A 181 20.82 -15.45 -12.84
C ALA A 181 21.75 -14.30 -12.44
N LEU A 182 21.41 -13.58 -11.35
CA LEU A 182 22.22 -12.48 -10.84
C LEU A 182 23.37 -12.93 -9.94
N SER A 183 23.41 -14.20 -9.51
CA SER A 183 24.47 -14.71 -8.63
C SER A 183 25.83 -14.84 -9.31
N SER A 184 25.89 -15.03 -10.63
CA SER A 184 27.15 -15.11 -11.36
C SER A 184 27.87 -13.77 -11.48
N ASP A 185 27.12 -12.67 -11.42
CA ASP A 185 27.61 -11.32 -11.73
C ASP A 185 27.83 -10.45 -10.48
N GLY A 186 27.48 -10.97 -9.29
CA GLY A 186 27.45 -10.21 -8.03
C GLY A 186 28.60 -10.50 -7.07
N THR A 187 28.69 -9.69 -6.00
CA THR A 187 29.65 -9.92 -4.91
C THR A 187 29.16 -10.98 -3.91
N GLY A 188 27.86 -11.32 -3.97
CA GLY A 188 27.19 -12.20 -3.02
C GLY A 188 26.76 -11.47 -1.73
N LYS A 189 27.02 -10.17 -1.60
CA LYS A 189 26.64 -9.36 -0.44
C LYS A 189 25.15 -9.47 -0.13
N ILE A 190 24.29 -9.37 -1.14
CA ILE A 190 22.84 -9.43 -0.92
C ILE A 190 22.35 -10.83 -0.61
N ASP A 191 23.02 -11.88 -1.11
CA ASP A 191 22.67 -13.25 -0.74
C ASP A 191 22.94 -13.50 0.75
N GLN A 192 24.02 -12.93 1.30
CA GLN A 192 24.36 -13.00 2.72
C GLN A 192 23.39 -12.19 3.60
N LEU A 193 22.96 -11.02 3.11
CA LEU A 193 22.12 -10.09 3.88
C LEU A 193 20.62 -10.24 3.62
N LYS A 194 20.19 -11.14 2.72
CA LYS A 194 18.80 -11.29 2.26
C LYS A 194 17.80 -11.38 3.41
N ASN A 195 18.05 -12.24 4.39
CA ASN A 195 17.13 -12.43 5.52
C ASN A 195 17.03 -11.17 6.39
N GLU A 196 18.16 -10.48 6.60
CA GLU A 196 18.17 -9.26 7.39
C GLU A 196 17.44 -8.12 6.65
N LEU A 197 17.60 -8.03 5.34
CA LEU A 197 16.89 -7.09 4.48
C LEU A 197 15.38 -7.31 4.53
N LEU A 198 14.92 -8.55 4.32
CA LEU A 198 13.50 -8.92 4.35
C LEU A 198 12.88 -8.69 5.73
N ASN A 199 13.60 -9.03 6.81
CA ASN A 199 13.13 -8.76 8.17
C ASN A 199 13.01 -7.25 8.45
N THR A 200 13.98 -6.45 8.02
CA THR A 200 13.95 -4.99 8.16
C THR A 200 12.73 -4.41 7.42
N GLN A 201 12.47 -4.86 6.19
CA GLN A 201 11.30 -4.45 5.42
C GLN A 201 9.98 -4.83 6.09
N LYS A 202 9.90 -6.04 6.66
CA LYS A 202 8.73 -6.51 7.41
C LYS A 202 8.48 -5.68 8.66
N SER A 203 9.53 -5.32 9.41
CA SER A 203 9.41 -4.43 10.57
C SER A 203 8.88 -3.05 10.16
N ILE A 204 9.44 -2.45 9.12
CA ILE A 204 8.96 -1.16 8.57
C ILE A 204 7.47 -1.22 8.23
N GLN A 205 7.03 -2.27 7.53
CA GLN A 205 5.61 -2.45 7.19
C GLN A 205 4.73 -2.58 8.41
N ASN A 206 5.17 -3.37 9.40
CA ASN A 206 4.42 -3.57 10.63
C ASN A 206 4.25 -2.24 11.37
N ASP A 207 5.30 -1.45 11.54
CA ASP A 207 5.19 -0.16 12.23
C ASP A 207 4.30 0.82 11.46
N LEU A 208 4.46 0.91 10.13
CA LEU A 208 3.58 1.74 9.29
C LEU A 208 2.11 1.34 9.46
N GLN A 209 1.83 0.04 9.56
CA GLN A 209 0.49 -0.47 9.81
C GLN A 209 0.00 -0.12 11.22
N GLN A 210 0.81 -0.34 12.26
CA GLN A 210 0.42 -0.02 13.63
C GLN A 210 0.12 1.48 13.77
N ILE A 211 0.95 2.33 13.17
CA ILE A 211 0.78 3.79 13.12
C ILE A 211 -0.50 4.18 12.38
N ALA A 212 -0.76 3.58 11.21
CA ALA A 212 -1.95 3.85 10.42
C ALA A 212 -3.25 3.48 11.15
N LEU A 213 -3.24 2.38 11.92
CA LEU A 213 -4.42 1.87 12.60
C LEU A 213 -4.76 2.60 13.93
N LEU A 214 -3.92 3.54 14.35
CA LEU A 214 -4.17 4.37 15.52
C LEU A 214 -5.47 5.19 15.37
N PRO A 215 -6.32 5.26 16.40
CA PRO A 215 -7.55 6.05 16.35
C PRO A 215 -7.27 7.51 16.00
N GLY A 216 -7.90 8.02 14.95
CA GLY A 216 -7.77 9.40 14.51
C GLY A 216 -6.47 9.74 13.76
N ALA A 217 -5.51 8.81 13.65
CA ALA A 217 -4.19 9.09 13.06
C ALA A 217 -4.25 9.47 11.58
N LEU A 218 -5.18 8.88 10.84
CA LEU A 218 -5.39 9.18 9.42
C LEU A 218 -6.59 10.11 9.20
N ASN A 219 -6.81 11.07 10.12
CA ASN A 219 -7.62 12.26 9.82
C ASN A 219 -6.95 13.10 8.71
N GLU A 220 -7.56 14.17 8.22
CA GLU A 220 -7.03 14.93 7.07
C GLU A 220 -5.59 15.44 7.29
N GLN A 221 -5.33 16.10 8.42
CA GLN A 221 -3.99 16.62 8.77
C GLN A 221 -3.00 15.48 9.07
N GLY A 222 -3.42 14.49 9.86
CA GLY A 222 -2.60 13.35 10.24
C GLY A 222 -2.24 12.46 9.06
N PHE A 223 -3.12 12.33 8.06
CA PHE A 223 -2.84 11.58 6.83
C PHE A 223 -1.82 12.27 5.94
N VAL A 224 -1.82 13.60 5.87
CA VAL A 224 -0.76 14.35 5.14
C VAL A 224 0.61 14.04 5.73
N ILE A 225 0.74 14.11 7.06
CA ILE A 225 1.99 13.80 7.75
C ILE A 225 2.30 12.30 7.66
N PHE A 226 1.31 11.43 7.73
CA PHE A 226 1.49 9.98 7.54
C PHE A 226 2.12 9.67 6.19
N LYS A 227 1.69 10.32 5.10
CA LYS A 227 2.31 10.14 3.79
C LYS A 227 3.77 10.60 3.78
N GLU A 228 4.11 11.65 4.52
CA GLU A 228 5.51 12.06 4.69
C GLU A 228 6.32 11.00 5.46
N VAL A 229 5.79 10.50 6.58
CA VAL A 229 6.39 9.38 7.34
C VAL A 229 6.59 8.16 6.43
N TYR A 230 5.54 7.77 5.71
CA TYR A 230 5.55 6.66 4.77
C TYR A 230 6.62 6.83 3.69
N ASN A 231 6.68 8.00 3.06
CA ASN A 231 7.65 8.28 1.99
C ASN A 231 9.09 8.28 2.51
N LEU A 232 9.31 8.73 3.76
CA LEU A 232 10.61 8.57 4.42
C LEU A 232 10.90 7.09 4.69
N SER A 233 9.93 6.32 5.18
CA SER A 233 10.14 4.91 5.52
C SER A 233 10.26 3.96 4.33
N LYS A 234 9.67 4.31 3.19
CA LYS A 234 9.73 3.49 1.99
C LYS A 234 10.84 3.88 1.04
N ASP A 235 11.51 4.99 1.30
CA ASP A 235 12.63 5.55 0.53
C ASP A 235 12.44 5.65 -0.98
N ILE A 236 12.81 6.80 -1.54
CA ILE A 236 12.87 6.95 -2.99
C ILE A 236 14.15 6.23 -3.44
N ILE A 237 14.02 5.25 -4.34
CA ILE A 237 15.16 4.62 -5.00
C ILE A 237 16.02 5.73 -5.62
N GLU A 238 17.31 5.72 -5.34
CA GLU A 238 18.23 6.75 -5.82
C GLU A 238 18.16 6.80 -7.37
N PRO A 239 17.89 7.96 -8.01
CA PRO A 239 17.78 8.04 -9.47
C PRO A 239 19.01 7.51 -10.20
N ALA A 240 20.20 7.66 -9.60
CA ALA A 240 21.44 7.10 -10.14
C ALA A 240 21.42 5.55 -10.18
N ALA A 241 20.81 4.89 -9.18
CA ALA A 241 20.65 3.44 -9.16
C ALA A 241 19.73 2.96 -10.30
N GLN A 242 18.59 3.62 -10.49
CA GLN A 242 17.67 3.28 -11.60
C GLN A 242 18.35 3.46 -12.96
N THR A 243 19.04 4.59 -13.15
CA THR A 243 19.79 4.88 -14.37
C THR A 243 20.88 3.84 -14.63
N ALA A 244 21.61 3.44 -13.59
CA ALA A 244 22.66 2.43 -13.69
C ALA A 244 22.11 1.05 -14.10
N VAL A 245 21.01 0.62 -13.49
CA VAL A 245 20.35 -0.65 -13.84
C VAL A 245 19.82 -0.62 -15.27
N ALA A 246 19.19 0.48 -15.68
CA ALA A 246 18.71 0.64 -17.05
C ALA A 246 19.86 0.54 -18.07
N ALA A 247 20.97 1.26 -17.84
CA ALA A 247 22.16 1.20 -18.70
C ALA A 247 22.78 -0.20 -18.73
N TYR A 248 22.89 -0.86 -17.58
CA TYR A 248 23.42 -2.22 -17.48
C TYR A 248 22.59 -3.24 -18.27
N ASN A 249 21.27 -3.20 -18.08
CA ASN A 249 20.33 -4.04 -18.82
C ASN A 249 20.38 -3.78 -20.32
N LYS A 250 20.52 -2.51 -20.72
CA LYS A 250 20.68 -2.17 -22.13
C LYS A 250 21.96 -2.77 -22.72
N GLY A 251 23.06 -2.79 -21.97
CA GLY A 251 24.28 -3.49 -22.37
C GLY A 251 24.09 -5.00 -22.55
N LYS A 252 23.34 -5.66 -21.65
CA LYS A 252 23.00 -7.08 -21.79
C LYS A 252 22.12 -7.36 -23.02
N GLU A 253 21.12 -6.51 -23.27
CA GLU A 253 20.26 -6.58 -24.45
C GLU A 253 21.07 -6.46 -25.76
N ILE A 254 22.01 -5.50 -25.81
CA ILE A 254 22.92 -5.33 -26.96
C ILE A 254 23.80 -6.57 -27.14
N ASN A 255 24.35 -7.12 -26.06
CA ASN A 255 25.17 -8.32 -26.13
C ASN A 255 24.37 -9.53 -26.67
N ASN A 256 23.11 -9.71 -26.24
CA ASN A 256 22.25 -10.75 -26.79
C ASN A 256 21.95 -10.52 -28.27
N SER A 257 21.76 -9.27 -28.68
CA SER A 257 21.55 -8.91 -30.09
C SER A 257 22.78 -9.22 -30.95
N ILE A 258 23.99 -9.01 -30.42
CA ILE A 258 25.26 -9.41 -31.07
C ILE A 258 25.30 -10.93 -31.26
N LEU A 259 25.01 -11.71 -30.22
CA LEU A 259 25.04 -13.18 -30.31
C LEU A 259 24.04 -13.73 -31.33
N GLU A 260 22.83 -13.17 -31.38
CA GLU A 260 21.83 -13.57 -32.39
C GLU A 260 22.25 -13.16 -33.81
N ALA A 261 22.84 -11.97 -33.98
CA ALA A 261 23.36 -11.52 -35.28
C ALA A 261 24.52 -12.41 -35.76
N GLU A 262 25.44 -12.80 -34.86
CA GLU A 262 26.50 -13.75 -35.17
C GLU A 262 25.96 -15.10 -35.59
N LYS A 263 24.97 -15.63 -34.85
CA LYS A 263 24.33 -16.91 -35.19
C LYS A 263 23.63 -16.87 -36.54
N LYS A 264 22.94 -15.77 -36.86
CA LYS A 264 22.30 -15.56 -38.16
C LYS A 264 23.34 -15.47 -39.29
N ALA A 265 24.42 -14.71 -39.09
CA ALA A 265 25.50 -14.61 -40.06
C ALA A 265 26.19 -15.97 -40.31
N GLU A 266 26.36 -16.77 -39.25
CA GLU A 266 26.89 -18.12 -39.33
C GLU A 266 25.99 -19.04 -40.17
N GLN A 267 24.68 -19.02 -39.91
CA GLN A 267 23.70 -19.79 -40.68
C GLN A 267 23.70 -19.41 -42.16
N GLU A 268 23.57 -18.11 -42.47
CA GLU A 268 23.54 -17.63 -43.85
C GLU A 268 24.84 -17.92 -44.62
N ALA A 269 26.00 -17.85 -43.97
CA ALA A 269 27.29 -18.17 -44.58
C ALA A 269 27.46 -19.68 -44.81
N THR A 270 26.97 -20.51 -43.87
CA THR A 270 26.98 -21.97 -44.00
C THR A 270 26.08 -22.43 -45.15
N GLU A 271 24.87 -21.88 -45.28
CA GLU A 271 23.94 -22.17 -46.37
C GLU A 271 24.51 -21.79 -47.75
N LYS A 272 25.37 -20.77 -47.81
CA LYS A 272 26.07 -20.34 -49.03
C LYS A 272 27.33 -21.15 -49.34
N GLY A 273 27.62 -22.21 -48.57
CA GLY A 273 28.78 -23.08 -48.77
C GLY A 273 30.13 -22.39 -48.50
N LYS A 274 30.14 -21.35 -47.67
CA LYS A 274 31.37 -20.62 -47.35
C LYS A 274 32.33 -21.44 -46.48
N SER A 275 33.62 -21.13 -46.58
CA SER A 275 34.66 -21.73 -45.74
C SER A 275 34.56 -21.25 -44.28
N ALA A 276 35.18 -21.99 -43.36
CA ALA A 276 35.21 -21.63 -41.94
C ALA A 276 35.76 -20.21 -41.66
N LEU A 277 36.79 -19.79 -42.41
CA LEU A 277 37.36 -18.44 -42.30
C LEU A 277 36.38 -17.35 -42.75
N GLU A 278 35.60 -17.63 -43.79
CA GLU A 278 34.59 -16.69 -44.29
C GLU A 278 33.37 -16.60 -43.38
N ILE A 279 32.99 -17.71 -42.75
CA ILE A 279 31.95 -17.74 -41.71
C ILE A 279 32.38 -16.87 -40.52
N GLU A 280 33.60 -17.05 -40.03
CA GLU A 280 34.10 -16.27 -38.89
C GLU A 280 34.23 -14.77 -39.23
N SER A 281 34.62 -14.45 -40.47
CA SER A 281 34.64 -13.08 -40.98
C SER A 281 33.24 -12.46 -41.04
N ALA A 282 32.22 -13.24 -41.43
CA ALA A 282 30.83 -12.79 -41.47
C ALA A 282 30.28 -12.52 -40.06
N LYS A 283 30.56 -13.41 -39.10
CA LYS A 283 30.20 -13.20 -37.67
C LYS A 283 30.83 -11.94 -37.11
N LYS A 284 32.13 -11.75 -37.35
CA LYS A 284 32.86 -10.56 -36.90
C LYS A 284 32.28 -9.28 -37.50
N ALA A 285 31.96 -9.28 -38.80
CA ALA A 285 31.34 -8.11 -39.45
C ALA A 285 29.98 -7.76 -38.83
N ALA A 286 29.14 -8.77 -38.56
CA ALA A 286 27.84 -8.57 -37.90
C ALA A 286 27.99 -8.01 -36.47
N ARG A 287 28.96 -8.51 -35.70
CA ARG A 287 29.31 -7.94 -34.38
C ARG A 287 29.76 -6.49 -34.48
N GLU A 288 30.74 -6.20 -35.35
CA GLU A 288 31.32 -4.86 -35.48
C GLU A 288 30.28 -3.81 -35.91
N GLU A 289 29.31 -4.20 -36.74
CA GLU A 289 28.21 -3.32 -37.13
C GLU A 289 27.36 -2.88 -35.92
N ILE A 290 27.01 -3.82 -35.05
CA ILE A 290 26.24 -3.53 -33.83
C ILE A 290 27.11 -2.76 -32.83
N GLU A 291 28.36 -3.16 -32.60
CA GLU A 291 29.26 -2.48 -31.68
C GLU A 291 29.51 -1.02 -32.06
N LYS A 292 29.72 -0.73 -33.35
CA LYS A 292 29.89 0.65 -33.85
C LYS A 292 28.61 1.46 -33.69
N SER A 293 27.46 0.88 -34.00
CA SER A 293 26.17 1.60 -33.90
C SER A 293 25.68 1.81 -32.46
N LYS A 294 26.18 1.00 -31.50
CA LYS A 294 25.79 1.02 -30.08
C LYS A 294 26.93 1.33 -29.11
N GLN A 295 27.99 1.97 -29.61
CA GLN A 295 29.22 2.21 -28.85
C GLN A 295 28.97 2.97 -27.54
N ALA A 296 28.08 3.97 -27.57
CA ALA A 296 27.78 4.80 -26.39
C ALA A 296 27.06 3.99 -25.30
N GLU A 297 26.06 3.19 -25.66
CA GLU A 297 25.34 2.33 -24.72
C GLU A 297 26.24 1.23 -24.13
N ILE A 298 27.11 0.65 -24.95
CA ILE A 298 28.12 -0.34 -24.50
C ILE A 298 29.07 0.30 -23.48
N ALA A 299 29.58 1.50 -23.78
CA ALA A 299 30.47 2.23 -22.87
C ALA A 299 29.75 2.58 -21.55
N ALA A 300 28.50 3.03 -21.61
CA ALA A 300 27.69 3.31 -20.43
C ALA A 300 27.51 2.05 -19.55
N ALA A 301 27.16 0.92 -20.15
CA ALA A 301 27.00 -0.35 -19.43
C ALA A 301 28.32 -0.87 -18.82
N ALA A 302 29.47 -0.62 -19.47
CA ALA A 302 30.77 -0.97 -18.93
C ALA A 302 31.13 -0.13 -17.70
N VAL A 303 30.81 1.16 -17.71
CA VAL A 303 31.03 2.06 -16.56
C VAL A 303 30.20 1.66 -15.35
N THR A 304 28.97 1.17 -15.54
CA THR A 304 28.12 0.78 -14.39
C THR A 304 28.63 -0.45 -13.65
N LYS A 305 29.34 -1.37 -14.34
CA LYS A 305 29.93 -2.56 -13.71
C LYS A 305 31.01 -2.24 -12.66
N THR A 306 31.74 -1.14 -12.84
CA THR A 306 32.90 -0.83 -11.99
C THR A 306 32.54 0.01 -10.77
N LYS A 307 31.44 0.75 -10.83
CA LYS A 307 30.96 1.65 -9.77
C LYS A 307 30.16 0.92 -8.70
N GLU A 308 29.97 1.60 -7.58
CA GLU A 308 29.07 1.22 -6.50
C GLU A 308 27.93 2.24 -6.41
N TYR A 309 26.78 1.75 -5.98
CA TYR A 309 25.54 2.48 -5.96
C TYR A 309 24.80 2.22 -4.65
N ASP A 310 24.17 3.25 -4.12
CA ASP A 310 23.21 3.10 -3.04
C ASP A 310 21.83 2.84 -3.65
N LEU A 311 21.10 1.88 -3.12
CA LEU A 311 19.73 1.63 -3.57
C LEU A 311 18.82 2.81 -3.23
N THR A 312 18.92 3.30 -1.99
CA THR A 312 18.10 4.38 -1.45
C THR A 312 18.94 5.60 -1.14
N LYS A 313 18.29 6.75 -1.20
CA LYS A 313 18.91 8.02 -0.81
C LYS A 313 19.12 8.07 0.70
N VAL A 314 20.25 8.63 1.14
CA VAL A 314 20.43 8.99 2.56
C VAL A 314 19.34 9.97 2.98
N ILE A 315 18.56 9.58 3.98
CA ILE A 315 17.57 10.47 4.58
C ILE A 315 18.26 11.37 5.60
N ASP A 316 17.99 12.66 5.55
CA ASP A 316 18.42 13.62 6.57
C ASP A 316 17.80 13.26 7.95
N PRO A 317 18.60 12.94 8.97
CA PRO A 317 18.11 12.60 10.31
C PRO A 317 17.24 13.71 10.92
N GLU A 318 17.56 14.99 10.66
CA GLU A 318 16.75 16.10 11.17
C GLU A 318 15.37 16.14 10.50
N LYS A 319 15.29 15.75 9.22
CA LYS A 319 14.01 15.63 8.50
C LYS A 319 13.17 14.49 9.07
N ILE A 320 13.77 13.32 9.38
CA ILE A 320 13.07 12.21 10.05
C ILE A 320 12.53 12.68 11.38
N LYS A 321 13.40 13.22 12.24
CA LYS A 321 13.04 13.67 13.59
C LYS A 321 11.92 14.71 13.57
N LYS A 322 11.99 15.69 12.67
CA LYS A 322 10.94 16.71 12.51
C LYS A 322 9.60 16.09 12.09
N THR A 323 9.61 15.20 11.10
CA THR A 323 8.39 14.58 10.56
C THR A 323 7.74 13.68 11.61
N TYR A 324 8.53 12.87 12.31
CA TYR A 324 8.03 11.94 13.32
C TYR A 324 7.53 12.69 14.55
N SER A 325 8.20 13.76 14.96
CA SER A 325 7.74 14.63 16.05
C SER A 325 6.41 15.30 15.69
N ALA A 326 6.28 15.85 14.47
CA ALA A 326 5.04 16.44 14.00
C ALA A 326 3.89 15.42 13.99
N PHE A 327 4.14 14.20 13.52
CA PHE A 327 3.14 13.13 13.54
C PHE A 327 2.73 12.77 14.98
N ALA A 328 3.70 12.68 15.89
CA ALA A 328 3.48 12.35 17.29
C ALA A 328 2.64 13.42 18.02
N GLU A 329 2.88 14.69 17.73
CA GLU A 329 2.18 15.82 18.32
C GLU A 329 0.74 15.95 17.80
N VAL A 330 0.55 15.91 16.47
CA VAL A 330 -0.77 16.04 15.85
C VAL A 330 -1.72 14.93 16.31
N ASN A 331 -1.19 13.72 16.48
CA ASN A 331 -1.99 12.56 16.88
C ASN A 331 -1.96 12.28 18.39
N LYS A 332 -1.28 13.12 19.19
CA LYS A 332 -1.15 12.97 20.65
C LYS A 332 -0.73 11.55 21.07
N LEU A 333 0.28 11.02 20.41
CA LEU A 333 0.69 9.63 20.56
C LEU A 333 1.17 9.30 21.98
N THR A 334 0.77 8.14 22.48
CA THR A 334 1.26 7.55 23.73
C THR A 334 2.73 7.15 23.61
N ALA A 335 3.38 6.86 24.74
CA ALA A 335 4.77 6.38 24.73
C ALA A 335 4.94 5.08 23.91
N GLU A 336 4.01 4.14 24.05
CA GLU A 336 3.98 2.89 23.27
C GLU A 336 3.83 3.16 21.77
N GLN A 337 2.94 4.08 21.38
CA GLN A 337 2.74 4.43 19.97
C GLN A 337 3.94 5.16 19.37
N ARG A 338 4.66 5.96 20.18
CA ARG A 338 5.92 6.60 19.76
C ARG A 338 7.04 5.58 19.55
N ALA A 339 6.97 4.40 20.16
CA ALA A 339 7.96 3.35 19.96
C ALA A 339 7.98 2.86 18.50
N HIS A 340 6.83 2.80 17.82
CA HIS A 340 6.76 2.46 16.39
C HIS A 340 7.46 3.50 15.50
N LEU A 341 7.37 4.80 15.84
CA LEU A 341 8.11 5.83 15.10
C LEU A 341 9.63 5.71 15.34
N ALA A 342 10.03 5.42 16.57
CA ALA A 342 11.45 5.22 16.89
C ALA A 342 12.03 3.95 16.24
N ASP A 343 11.25 2.86 16.18
CA ASP A 343 11.66 1.66 15.45
C ASP A 343 11.74 1.96 13.95
N LEU A 344 10.77 2.66 13.36
CA LEU A 344 10.86 3.09 11.95
C LEU A 344 12.14 3.86 11.64
N GLU A 345 12.56 4.79 12.49
CA GLU A 345 13.82 5.52 12.30
C GLU A 345 15.02 4.56 12.27
N THR A 346 15.04 3.62 13.21
CA THR A 346 16.08 2.59 13.32
C THR A 346 16.10 1.67 12.11
N GLN A 347 14.93 1.18 11.69
CA GLN A 347 14.81 0.26 10.56
C GLN A 347 15.10 0.95 9.23
N ASN A 348 14.74 2.23 9.06
CA ASN A 348 15.08 2.99 7.85
C ASN A 348 16.60 3.14 7.71
N GLN A 349 17.28 3.53 8.78
CA GLN A 349 18.74 3.65 8.78
C GLN A 349 19.38 2.29 8.49
N LYS A 350 18.88 1.23 9.12
CA LYS A 350 19.32 -0.14 8.87
C LYS A 350 19.11 -0.55 7.40
N PHE A 351 17.96 -0.24 6.81
CA PHE A 351 17.66 -0.55 5.41
C PHE A 351 18.64 0.14 4.46
N TYR A 352 18.92 1.44 4.69
CA TYR A 352 19.94 2.17 3.96
C TYR A 352 21.33 1.52 4.12
N ASP A 353 21.74 1.19 5.35
CA ASP A 353 23.06 0.59 5.61
C ASP A 353 23.25 -0.78 4.95
N LEU A 354 22.18 -1.57 4.85
CA LEU A 354 22.18 -2.86 4.14
C LEU A 354 22.27 -2.69 2.62
N THR A 355 21.80 -1.56 2.09
CA THR A 355 21.63 -1.34 0.64
C THR A 355 22.51 -0.24 0.05
N LYS A 356 23.46 0.29 0.81
CA LYS A 356 24.52 1.17 0.33
C LYS A 356 25.69 0.40 -0.29
N ASN A 357 26.47 1.07 -1.14
CA ASN A 357 27.68 0.56 -1.77
C ASN A 357 27.49 -0.81 -2.45
N LEU A 358 26.51 -0.92 -3.32
CA LEU A 358 26.18 -2.14 -4.06
C LEU A 358 26.79 -2.10 -5.47
N LYS A 359 27.41 -3.21 -5.89
CA LYS A 359 27.68 -3.44 -7.31
C LYS A 359 26.39 -3.70 -8.06
N ILE A 360 26.42 -3.52 -9.38
CA ILE A 360 25.21 -3.50 -10.21
C ILE A 360 24.32 -4.75 -10.06
N ALA A 361 24.91 -5.95 -9.96
CA ALA A 361 24.13 -7.18 -9.77
C ALA A 361 23.50 -7.27 -8.36
N ASP A 362 24.22 -6.88 -7.31
CA ASP A 362 23.69 -6.78 -5.94
C ASP A 362 22.59 -5.70 -5.84
N LEU A 363 22.75 -4.58 -6.56
CA LEU A 363 21.72 -3.55 -6.67
C LEU A 363 20.45 -4.10 -7.31
N GLN A 364 20.56 -4.84 -8.43
CA GLN A 364 19.43 -5.50 -9.09
C GLN A 364 18.75 -6.52 -8.17
N LYS A 365 19.51 -7.33 -7.42
CA LYS A 365 18.96 -8.26 -6.42
C LYS A 365 18.18 -7.53 -5.33
N SER A 366 18.70 -6.39 -4.86
CA SER A 366 18.02 -5.59 -3.83
C SER A 366 16.71 -4.97 -4.35
N MET A 367 16.72 -4.45 -5.59
CA MET A 367 15.50 -3.97 -6.26
C MET A 367 14.47 -5.08 -6.44
N LEU A 368 14.91 -6.28 -6.82
CA LEU A 368 14.07 -7.47 -6.98
C LEU A 368 13.40 -7.88 -5.65
N LEU A 369 14.18 -7.94 -4.56
CA LEU A 369 13.67 -8.26 -3.23
C LEU A 369 12.69 -7.21 -2.72
N ARG A 370 12.99 -5.92 -2.90
CA ARG A 370 12.07 -4.82 -2.54
C ARG A 370 10.76 -4.90 -3.32
N MET A 371 10.84 -5.10 -4.63
CA MET A 371 9.67 -5.29 -5.49
C MET A 371 8.81 -6.46 -5.02
N GLN A 372 9.42 -7.64 -4.81
CA GLN A 372 8.72 -8.82 -4.31
C GLN A 372 8.00 -8.52 -2.99
N ASN A 373 8.73 -7.94 -2.03
CA ASN A 373 8.22 -7.59 -0.73
C ASN A 373 7.05 -6.60 -0.80
N ASP A 374 7.12 -5.56 -1.65
CA ASP A 374 6.05 -4.58 -1.80
C ASP A 374 4.78 -5.20 -2.41
N LEU A 375 4.91 -6.10 -3.40
CA LEU A 375 3.77 -6.81 -3.98
C LEU A 375 3.11 -7.79 -2.99
N HIS A 376 3.90 -8.53 -2.21
CA HIS A 376 3.40 -9.37 -1.12
C HIS A 376 2.75 -8.55 0.00
N THR A 377 3.28 -7.35 0.28
CA THR A 377 2.68 -6.43 1.27
C THR A 377 1.25 -6.12 0.88
N PHE A 378 1.01 -5.75 -0.37
CA PHE A 378 -0.32 -5.44 -0.86
C PHE A 378 -1.30 -6.62 -0.67
N ALA A 379 -0.91 -7.83 -1.07
CA ALA A 379 -1.77 -9.00 -0.87
C ALA A 379 -2.06 -9.28 0.62
N ASN A 380 -1.06 -9.12 1.50
CA ASN A 380 -1.26 -9.23 2.95
C ASN A 380 -2.22 -8.14 3.48
N GLN A 381 -2.18 -6.92 2.92
CA GLN A 381 -3.12 -5.88 3.32
C GLN A 381 -4.55 -6.16 2.85
N VAL A 382 -4.74 -6.85 1.71
CA VAL A 382 -6.05 -7.36 1.27
C VAL A 382 -6.59 -8.41 2.23
N ASP A 383 -5.74 -9.31 2.76
CA ASP A 383 -6.15 -10.26 3.82
C ASP A 383 -6.63 -9.54 5.08
N VAL A 384 -5.90 -8.50 5.51
CA VAL A 384 -6.30 -7.69 6.67
C VAL A 384 -7.64 -6.99 6.43
N GLU A 385 -7.87 -6.45 5.24
CA GLU A 385 -9.14 -5.83 4.87
C GLU A 385 -10.29 -6.85 4.89
N LEU A 386 -10.09 -8.03 4.30
CA LEU A 386 -11.05 -9.13 4.29
C LEU A 386 -11.46 -9.53 5.71
N ASP A 387 -10.51 -9.67 6.62
CA ASP A 387 -10.79 -10.03 8.01
C ASP A 387 -11.58 -8.94 8.75
N LEU A 388 -11.26 -7.68 8.52
CA LEU A 388 -12.02 -6.57 9.08
C LEU A 388 -13.44 -6.48 8.50
N MET A 389 -13.62 -6.76 7.21
CA MET A 389 -14.93 -6.82 6.56
C MET A 389 -15.80 -7.95 7.13
N LYS A 390 -15.22 -9.14 7.35
CA LYS A 390 -15.93 -10.27 7.98
C LYS A 390 -16.41 -9.93 9.38
N ARG A 391 -15.56 -9.33 10.22
CA ARG A 391 -15.94 -8.87 11.57
C ARG A 391 -17.02 -7.79 11.53
N TYR A 392 -16.91 -6.84 10.59
CA TYR A 392 -17.94 -5.81 10.45
C TYR A 392 -19.29 -6.40 9.99
N LYS A 393 -19.28 -7.45 9.16
CA LYS A 393 -20.49 -8.20 8.81
C LYS A 393 -21.13 -8.86 10.03
N GLU A 394 -20.33 -9.42 10.93
CA GLU A 394 -20.79 -10.01 12.20
C GLU A 394 -21.42 -8.95 13.10
N ASP A 395 -20.81 -7.77 13.23
CA ASP A 395 -21.37 -6.63 13.96
C ASP A 395 -22.76 -6.24 13.42
N LEU A 396 -22.90 -6.14 12.10
CA LEU A 396 -24.19 -5.85 11.45
C LEU A 396 -25.22 -6.96 11.71
N ASN A 397 -24.79 -8.21 11.81
CA ASN A 397 -25.67 -9.33 12.16
C ASN A 397 -26.17 -9.21 13.60
N LEU A 398 -25.32 -8.81 14.54
CA LEU A 398 -25.71 -8.56 15.93
C LEU A 398 -26.74 -7.43 16.02
N ILE A 399 -26.50 -6.32 15.32
CA ILE A 399 -27.44 -5.19 15.25
C ILE A 399 -28.80 -5.65 14.72
N LYS A 400 -28.80 -6.34 13.57
CA LYS A 400 -30.01 -6.90 12.96
C LYS A 400 -30.77 -7.80 13.93
N ASN A 401 -30.08 -8.75 14.56
CA ASN A 401 -30.71 -9.71 15.49
C ASN A 401 -31.30 -9.03 16.72
N ASN A 402 -30.64 -7.99 17.24
CA ASN A 402 -31.17 -7.21 18.36
C ASN A 402 -32.40 -6.41 17.96
N ILE A 403 -32.43 -5.83 16.77
CA ILE A 403 -33.64 -5.19 16.23
C ILE A 403 -34.78 -6.21 16.08
N THR A 404 -34.50 -7.40 15.52
CA THR A 404 -35.51 -8.48 15.42
C THR A 404 -36.09 -8.85 16.78
N LYS A 405 -35.23 -9.05 17.79
CA LYS A 405 -35.67 -9.38 19.15
C LYS A 405 -36.56 -8.29 19.74
N LEU A 406 -36.20 -7.02 19.53
CA LEU A 406 -37.02 -5.89 19.98
C LEU A 406 -38.39 -5.89 19.30
N SER A 407 -38.44 -6.16 17.99
CA SER A 407 -39.70 -6.24 17.24
C SER A 407 -40.58 -7.44 17.65
N THR A 408 -40.00 -8.58 18.02
CA THR A 408 -40.77 -9.78 18.40
C THR A 408 -41.22 -9.79 19.87
N ASN A 409 -40.48 -9.10 20.74
CA ASN A 409 -40.76 -9.10 22.19
C ASN A 409 -41.64 -7.91 22.64
N VAL A 410 -42.22 -7.17 21.71
CA VAL A 410 -43.07 -6.01 22.02
C VAL A 410 -44.23 -6.39 22.94
N ASP A 411 -44.76 -7.60 22.81
CA ASP A 411 -45.91 -8.11 23.59
C ASP A 411 -45.52 -8.91 24.84
N THR A 412 -44.25 -9.27 25.02
CA THR A 412 -43.80 -10.06 26.18
C THR A 412 -43.36 -9.20 27.38
N THR A 413 -43.46 -7.87 27.27
CA THR A 413 -43.16 -6.97 28.40
C THR A 413 -44.34 -6.79 29.37
N ASP A 414 -45.48 -7.43 29.13
CA ASP A 414 -46.69 -7.35 29.98
C ASP A 414 -46.68 -8.32 31.19
N GLN A 415 -45.56 -9.00 31.50
CA GLN A 415 -45.49 -10.02 32.56
C GLN A 415 -44.38 -9.85 33.61
N GLN A 416 -43.87 -8.64 33.85
CA GLN A 416 -43.05 -8.37 35.05
C GLN A 416 -43.51 -7.15 35.83
#